data_AF-A0A974P4F6-F1
#
_entry.id   AF-A0A974P4F6-F1
#
_cell.length_a   1.000
_cell.length_b   1.000
_cell.length_c   1.000
_cell.angle_alpha   90.00
_cell.angle_beta   90.00
_cell.angle_gamma   90.00
#
_symmetry.space_group_name_H-M   'P 1'
#
loop_
_entity.id
_entity.type
_entity.pdbx_description
1 polymer ?
#
loop_
_entity_poly.entity_id
_entity_poly.type
_entity_poly.pdbx_seq_one_letter_code
_entity_poly.pdbx_strand_id
1 'polypeptide(L)'
;MLLEDRRRSPPWGFYVGETSRDPDLRFDQHKTGYKASRYVNRFGVRLLPDVVEHLNPLRRWEAKELEAAVAEAFREAGLPWVEGGHWGPFSLAGEGGPAEQGRMRVDRPVRKSHRHPRACPEDP
;
A
#
# COMPACT_ATOMS: atom_id res chain seq x y z
N MET A 1 3.72 -2.16 -2.10
CA MET A 1 4.37 -2.97 -1.03
C MET A 1 4.82 -4.30 -1.63
N LEU A 2 5.97 -4.83 -1.21
CA LEU A 2 6.44 -6.16 -1.61
C LEU A 2 5.73 -7.24 -0.79
N LEU A 3 5.27 -8.29 -1.46
CA LEU A 3 4.69 -9.49 -0.86
C LEU A 3 5.64 -10.68 -1.07
N GLU A 4 5.73 -11.57 -0.09
CA GLU A 4 6.47 -12.82 -0.20
C GLU A 4 5.68 -14.00 0.41
N ASP A 5 5.54 -15.08 -0.36
CA ASP A 5 5.00 -16.36 0.08
C ASP A 5 5.82 -17.50 -0.55
N ARG A 6 6.64 -18.17 0.26
CA ARG A 6 7.53 -19.27 -0.20
C ARG A 6 6.78 -20.50 -0.73
N ARG A 7 5.46 -20.55 -0.56
CA ARG A 7 4.60 -21.60 -1.13
C ARG A 7 4.27 -21.34 -2.61
N ARG A 8 4.47 -20.11 -3.09
CA ARG A 8 4.29 -19.72 -4.50
C ARG A 8 5.60 -19.88 -5.27
N SER A 9 5.48 -20.10 -6.58
CA SER A 9 6.59 -20.08 -7.53
C SER A 9 6.23 -19.17 -8.71
N PRO A 10 6.87 -17.99 -8.85
CA PRO A 10 7.88 -17.42 -7.95
C PRO A 10 7.29 -16.94 -6.61
N PRO A 11 8.11 -16.79 -5.54
CA PRO A 11 7.63 -16.58 -4.18
C PRO A 11 7.29 -15.12 -3.86
N TRP A 12 7.24 -14.22 -4.84
CA TRP A 12 7.09 -12.78 -4.62
C TRP A 12 5.91 -12.20 -5.39
N GLY A 13 5.45 -11.02 -4.95
CA GLY A 13 4.38 -10.26 -5.59
C GLY A 13 4.33 -8.83 -5.10
N PHE A 14 3.35 -8.08 -5.59
CA PHE A 14 3.14 -6.69 -5.20
C PHE A 14 1.72 -6.45 -4.70
N TYR A 15 1.62 -5.63 -3.65
CA TYR A 15 0.36 -5.00 -3.24
C TYR A 15 0.38 -3.54 -3.65
N VAL A 16 -0.64 -3.12 -4.38
CA VAL A 16 -0.87 -1.74 -4.82
C VAL A 16 -2.05 -1.18 -4.03
N GLY A 17 -1.92 0.01 -3.48
CA GLY A 17 -2.96 0.62 -2.65
C GLY A 17 -2.71 2.11 -2.45
N GLU A 18 -3.77 2.88 -2.27
CA GLU A 18 -3.70 4.28 -1.84
C GLU A 18 -3.73 4.44 -0.31
N THR A 19 -3.15 5.54 0.17
CA THR A 19 -3.41 5.99 1.55
C THR A 19 -3.28 7.49 1.71
N SER A 20 -4.11 8.06 2.59
CA SER A 20 -3.95 9.41 3.11
C SER A 20 -3.05 9.54 4.33
N ARG A 21 -2.51 8.42 4.80
CA ARG A 21 -1.58 8.36 5.92
C ARG A 21 -0.16 8.26 5.38
N ASP A 22 0.80 8.52 6.25
CA ASP A 22 2.19 8.16 6.00
C ASP A 22 2.29 6.66 5.60
N PRO A 23 3.02 6.31 4.52
CA PRO A 23 3.13 4.93 4.05
C PRO A 23 3.68 3.95 5.09
N ASP A 24 4.61 4.38 5.95
CA ASP A 24 5.13 3.56 7.05
C ASP A 24 4.03 3.26 8.06
N LEU A 25 3.29 4.29 8.48
CA LEU A 25 2.16 4.10 9.40
C LEU A 25 1.07 3.22 8.80
N ARG A 26 0.84 3.33 7.48
CA ARG A 26 -0.13 2.48 6.77
C ARG A 26 0.34 1.03 6.73
N PHE A 27 1.63 0.79 6.51
CA PHE A 27 2.23 -0.53 6.57
C PHE A 27 2.13 -1.14 7.96
N ASP A 28 2.48 -0.38 9.01
CA ASP A 28 2.35 -0.81 10.41
C ASP A 28 0.89 -1.20 10.76
N GLN A 29 -0.09 -0.45 10.26
CA GLN A 29 -1.52 -0.80 10.40
C GLN A 29 -1.86 -2.12 9.74
N HIS A 30 -1.34 -2.37 8.54
CA HIS A 30 -1.50 -3.68 7.91
C HIS A 30 -0.91 -4.79 8.76
N LYS A 31 0.30 -4.61 9.30
CA LYS A 31 0.99 -5.63 10.09
C LYS A 31 0.34 -5.90 11.44
N THR A 32 -0.31 -4.90 12.04
CA THR A 32 -1.10 -5.06 13.29
C THR A 32 -2.53 -5.57 13.06
N GLY A 33 -2.97 -5.72 11.81
CA GLY A 33 -4.32 -6.19 11.48
C GLY A 33 -5.40 -5.09 11.49
N TYR A 34 -5.04 -3.85 11.83
CA TYR A 34 -5.96 -2.72 11.84
C TYR A 34 -6.23 -2.21 10.41
N LYS A 35 -7.49 -2.29 9.95
CA LYS A 35 -7.89 -1.90 8.58
C LYS A 35 -6.93 -2.49 7.53
N ALA A 36 -6.61 -3.76 7.72
CA ALA A 36 -5.56 -4.45 7.00
C ALA A 36 -6.09 -5.26 5.81
N SER A 37 -5.43 -5.15 4.67
CA SER A 37 -5.44 -6.20 3.65
C SER A 37 -4.87 -7.49 4.24
N ARG A 38 -5.60 -8.60 4.10
CA ARG A 38 -5.16 -9.95 4.51
C ARG A 38 -3.81 -10.31 3.89
N TYR A 39 -3.55 -9.84 2.67
CA TYR A 39 -2.33 -10.15 1.94
C TYR A 39 -1.12 -9.40 2.49
N VAL A 40 -1.26 -8.10 2.76
CA VAL A 40 -0.17 -7.31 3.35
C VAL A 40 0.08 -7.74 4.80
N ASN A 41 -0.98 -7.99 5.56
CA ASN A 41 -0.85 -8.47 6.93
C ASN A 41 0.00 -9.74 6.99
N ARG A 42 -0.35 -10.74 6.17
CA ARG A 42 0.29 -12.06 6.18
C ARG A 42 1.62 -12.13 5.42
N PHE A 43 1.72 -11.47 4.27
CA PHE A 43 2.81 -11.65 3.31
C PHE A 43 3.60 -10.36 3.02
N GLY A 44 3.19 -9.21 3.55
CA GLY A 44 3.89 -7.94 3.35
C GLY A 44 5.26 -7.94 4.01
N VAL A 45 6.29 -7.67 3.21
CA VAL A 45 7.72 -7.66 3.60
C VAL A 45 8.25 -6.24 3.80
N ARG A 46 8.07 -5.36 2.80
CA ARG A 46 8.58 -3.98 2.84
C ARG A 46 7.80 -3.03 1.93
N LEU A 47 7.97 -1.73 2.18
CA LEU A 47 7.50 -0.69 1.29
C LEU A 47 8.43 -0.53 0.08
N LEU A 48 7.87 0.07 -0.98
CA LEU A 48 8.55 0.43 -2.22
C LEU A 48 8.07 1.83 -2.66
N PRO A 49 8.33 2.88 -1.84
CA PRO A 49 7.79 4.21 -2.09
C PRO A 49 8.33 4.81 -3.39
N ASP A 50 9.61 4.58 -3.69
CA ASP A 50 10.33 5.09 -4.86
C ASP A 50 9.62 4.79 -6.21
N VAL A 51 8.83 3.72 -6.26
CA VAL A 51 8.09 3.29 -7.47
C VAL A 51 7.01 4.32 -7.88
N VAL A 52 6.39 5.00 -6.91
CA VAL A 52 5.26 5.92 -7.15
C VAL A 52 5.48 7.31 -6.54
N GLU A 53 6.58 7.54 -5.84
CA GLU A 53 6.86 8.80 -5.14
C GLU A 53 6.86 10.01 -6.09
N HIS A 54 7.43 9.84 -7.30
CA HIS A 54 7.50 10.88 -8.33
C HIS A 54 6.13 11.35 -8.86
N LEU A 55 5.05 10.62 -8.55
CA LEU A 55 3.68 10.96 -8.93
C LEU A 55 2.99 11.84 -7.88
N ASN A 56 3.59 11.99 -6.69
CA ASN A 56 3.02 12.79 -5.61
C ASN A 56 3.33 14.28 -5.77
N PRO A 57 2.44 15.17 -5.28
CA PRO A 57 1.22 14.90 -4.52
C PRO A 57 -0.03 14.73 -5.39
N LEU A 58 -0.85 13.72 -5.05
CA LEU A 58 -2.09 13.37 -5.76
C LEU A 58 -3.33 13.82 -4.98
N ARG A 59 -4.41 14.13 -5.70
CA ARG A 59 -5.76 14.20 -5.14
C ARG A 59 -6.32 12.80 -4.94
N ARG A 60 -7.33 12.68 -4.09
CA ARG A 60 -7.92 11.38 -3.75
C ARG A 60 -8.46 10.63 -4.97
N TRP A 61 -9.09 11.32 -5.92
CA TRP A 61 -9.61 10.68 -7.13
C TRP A 61 -8.46 10.25 -8.06
N GLU A 62 -7.42 11.10 -8.22
CA GLU A 62 -6.20 10.78 -8.98
C GLU A 62 -5.50 9.54 -8.38
N ALA A 63 -5.41 9.45 -7.05
CA ALA A 63 -4.81 8.31 -6.36
C ALA A 63 -5.58 6.99 -6.58
N LYS A 64 -6.92 7.04 -6.65
CA LYS A 64 -7.74 5.85 -6.93
C LYS A 64 -7.59 5.36 -8.37
N GLU A 65 -7.57 6.28 -9.33
CA GLU A 65 -7.33 5.95 -10.74
C GLU A 65 -5.94 5.37 -10.92
N LEU A 66 -4.93 5.98 -10.30
CA LEU A 66 -3.56 5.51 -10.34
C LEU A 66 -3.39 4.14 -9.66
N GLU A 67 -4.05 3.88 -8.52
CA GLU A 67 -4.02 2.58 -7.86
C GLU A 67 -4.45 1.46 -8.82
N ALA A 68 -5.56 1.68 -9.54
CA ALA A 68 -6.07 0.72 -10.51
C ALA A 68 -5.14 0.58 -11.72
N ALA A 69 -4.67 1.69 -12.28
CA ALA A 69 -3.77 1.69 -13.43
C ALA A 69 -2.44 0.98 -13.15
N VAL A 70 -1.82 1.22 -11.98
CA VAL A 70 -0.57 0.57 -11.58
C VAL A 70 -0.79 -0.93 -11.34
N ALA A 71 -1.88 -1.31 -10.68
CA ALA A 71 -2.20 -2.72 -10.47
C ALA A 71 -2.40 -3.45 -11.80
N GLU A 72 -3.07 -2.81 -12.77
CA GLU A 72 -3.29 -3.41 -14.09
C GLU A 72 -2.00 -3.49 -14.91
N ALA A 73 -1.20 -2.42 -14.96
CA ALA A 73 0.09 -2.44 -15.63
C ALA A 73 1.02 -3.54 -15.10
N PHE A 74 0.98 -3.82 -13.79
CA PHE A 74 1.72 -4.93 -13.19
C PHE A 74 1.21 -6.30 -13.65
N ARG A 75 -0.10 -6.47 -13.82
CA ARG A 75 -0.68 -7.71 -14.36
C ARG A 75 -0.34 -7.89 -15.83
N GLU A 76 -0.47 -6.83 -16.64
CA GLU A 76 -0.13 -6.83 -18.06
C GLU A 76 1.36 -7.11 -18.30
N ALA A 77 2.23 -6.60 -17.42
CA ALA A 77 3.67 -6.90 -17.44
C ALA A 77 4.00 -8.35 -17.04
N GLY A 78 3.00 -9.19 -16.72
CA GLY A 78 3.19 -10.59 -16.36
C GLY A 78 3.81 -10.79 -14.98
N LEU A 79 3.65 -9.83 -14.06
CA LEU A 79 4.14 -10.01 -12.70
C LEU A 79 3.38 -11.17 -12.02
N PRO A 80 4.09 -12.03 -11.28
CA PRO A 80 3.58 -13.33 -10.84
C PRO A 80 2.42 -13.25 -9.86
N TRP A 81 2.32 -12.17 -9.10
CA TRP A 81 1.26 -11.97 -8.13
C TRP A 81 1.05 -10.47 -7.84
N VAL A 82 -0.17 -9.99 -8.05
CA VAL A 82 -0.55 -8.60 -7.84
C VAL A 82 -1.88 -8.52 -7.09
N GLU A 83 -1.89 -7.82 -5.96
CA GLU A 83 -3.08 -7.57 -5.12
C GLU A 83 -3.38 -6.07 -5.03
N GLY A 84 -4.66 -5.72 -4.90
CA GLY A 84 -5.12 -4.32 -4.86
C GLY A 84 -5.62 -3.80 -6.21
N GLY A 85 -5.86 -2.49 -6.30
CA GLY A 85 -6.45 -1.87 -7.50
C GLY A 85 -7.97 -2.00 -7.58
N HIS A 86 -8.64 -2.34 -6.48
CA HIS A 86 -10.09 -2.61 -6.46
C HIS A 86 -10.97 -1.36 -6.42
N TRP A 87 -10.39 -0.16 -6.28
CA TRP A 87 -11.12 1.10 -6.13
C TRP A 87 -11.12 1.99 -7.39
N GLY A 88 -10.69 1.44 -8.53
CA GLY A 88 -10.64 2.14 -9.82
C GLY A 88 -12.00 2.47 -10.45
N PRO A 89 -12.00 3.17 -11.61
CA PRO A 89 -13.20 3.75 -12.21
C PRO A 89 -14.30 2.75 -12.57
N PHE A 90 -13.98 1.47 -12.72
CA PHE A 90 -14.99 0.42 -12.96
C PHE A 90 -15.90 0.13 -11.76
N SER A 91 -15.57 0.57 -10.54
CA SER A 91 -16.47 0.49 -9.37
C SER A 91 -17.29 1.78 -9.14
N LEU A 92 -17.12 2.81 -9.96
CA LEU A 92 -17.87 4.07 -9.88
C LEU A 92 -18.75 4.27 -11.13
N ALA A 93 -19.61 3.31 -11.43
CA ALA A 93 -20.84 3.58 -12.18
C ALA A 93 -21.89 4.28 -11.28
N GLY A 94 -21.47 5.37 -10.63
CA GLY A 94 -22.29 6.17 -9.73
C GLY A 94 -21.70 7.57 -9.67
N GLU A 95 -22.37 8.49 -10.37
CA GLU A 95 -21.91 9.86 -10.57
C GLU A 95 -21.67 10.60 -9.25
N GLY A 96 -20.56 11.36 -9.19
CA GLY A 96 -20.24 12.24 -8.09
C GLY A 96 -19.28 13.32 -8.54
N GLY A 97 -19.80 14.54 -8.73
CA GLY A 97 -19.09 15.71 -9.24
C GLY A 97 -17.88 16.16 -8.41
N PRO A 98 -17.18 17.22 -8.87
CA PRO A 98 -15.82 17.51 -8.46
C PRO A 98 -15.77 18.05 -7.01
N ALA A 99 -15.45 17.17 -6.07
CA ALA A 99 -15.14 17.57 -4.71
C ALA A 99 -13.72 18.16 -4.68
N GLU A 100 -13.67 19.49 -4.62
CA GLU A 100 -12.51 20.34 -4.38
C GLU A 100 -11.70 19.81 -3.17
N GLN A 101 -10.54 19.19 -3.40
CA GLN A 101 -9.74 18.56 -2.35
C GLN A 101 -8.26 18.84 -2.57
N GLY A 102 -7.61 19.38 -1.54
CA GLY A 102 -6.20 19.73 -1.50
C GLY A 102 -5.27 18.55 -1.78
N ARG A 103 -4.07 18.86 -2.28
CA ARG A 103 -3.07 17.86 -2.69
C ARG A 103 -2.52 17.10 -1.47
N MET A 104 -2.54 15.77 -1.53
CA MET A 104 -1.99 14.92 -0.48
C MET A 104 -0.48 14.77 -0.68
N ARG A 105 0.32 15.37 0.20
CA ARG A 105 1.77 15.14 0.22
C ARG A 105 2.06 13.82 0.92
N VAL A 106 2.66 12.90 0.18
CA VAL A 106 3.37 11.76 0.73
C VAL A 106 4.75 12.31 1.12
N ASP A 107 5.26 11.91 2.28
CA ASP A 107 6.63 12.18 2.73
C ASP A 107 6.88 13.55 3.38
N ARG A 108 6.71 13.56 4.70
CA ARG A 108 7.65 14.27 5.58
C ARG A 108 8.25 13.21 6.51
N PRO A 109 9.58 13.02 6.52
CA PRO A 109 10.19 12.07 7.44
C PRO A 109 9.98 12.57 8.88
N VAL A 110 9.11 11.91 9.63
CA VAL A 110 9.13 12.00 11.08
C VAL A 110 10.37 11.23 11.52
N ARG A 111 11.42 11.95 11.92
CA ARG A 111 12.58 11.36 12.61
C ARG A 111 12.05 10.54 13.81
N LYS A 112 12.02 9.21 13.71
CA LYS A 112 11.68 8.34 14.83
C LYS A 112 12.86 8.33 15.81
N SER A 113 12.71 8.99 16.95
CA SER A 113 13.57 8.75 18.12
C SER A 113 13.36 7.29 18.54
N HIS A 114 14.45 6.54 18.55
CA HIS A 114 14.43 5.12 18.87
C HIS A 114 14.03 4.96 20.34
N ARG A 115 12.86 4.35 20.60
CA ARG A 115 12.58 3.72 21.88
C ARG A 115 12.17 2.27 21.62
N HIS A 116 13.09 1.40 21.97
CA HIS A 116 13.02 -0.05 21.98
C HIS A 116 11.80 -0.53 22.82
N PRO A 117 10.93 -1.41 22.32
CA PRO A 117 10.08 -2.21 23.20
C PRO A 117 10.81 -3.48 23.64
N ARG A 118 10.64 -3.79 24.92
CA ARG A 118 11.33 -4.83 25.70
C ARG A 118 11.08 -6.24 25.17
N ALA A 119 12.09 -7.08 25.36
CA ALA A 119 12.08 -8.52 25.11
C ALA A 119 10.98 -9.25 25.90
N CYS A 120 10.43 -10.30 25.30
CA CYS A 120 9.56 -11.29 25.94
C CYS A 120 10.32 -12.03 27.05
N PRO A 121 9.68 -12.41 28.17
CA PRO A 121 10.29 -13.32 29.14
C PRO A 121 10.30 -14.76 28.59
N GLU A 122 11.44 -15.45 28.77
CA GLU A 122 11.55 -16.90 28.58
C GLU A 122 11.22 -17.58 29.91
N ASP A 123 10.28 -18.54 29.87
CA ASP A 123 9.92 -19.41 31.00
C ASP A 123 10.90 -20.60 31.09
N PRO A 124 11.34 -20.99 32.31
CA PRO A 124 11.74 -22.36 32.61
C PRO A 124 10.64 -23.17 33.33
#